data_AF-A0A7J2VW94-F1
#
_entry.id   AF-A0A7J2VW94-F1
#
_cell.length_a   1.000
_cell.length_b   1.000
_cell.length_c   1.000
_cell.angle_alpha   90.00
_cell.angle_beta   90.00
_cell.angle_gamma   90.00
#
_symmetry.space_group_name_H-M   'P 1'
#
loop_
_entity.id
_entity.type
_entity.pdbx_description
1 polymer ?
#
loop_
_entity_poly.entity_id
_entity_poly.type
_entity_poly.pdbx_seq_one_letter_code
_entity_poly.pdbx_strand_id
1 'polypeptide(L)' 'MRAIKSYLIDNFKQKIYEFDSIRKLKEFAKKHYMKIKKSPLDDNVFYTEDFSEIPPVFDGIKD' A
#
# COMPACT_ATOMS: atom_id res chain seq x y z
N MET A 1 2.66 -6.93 -28.24
CA MET A 1 2.29 -7.40 -26.88
C MET A 1 2.43 -6.23 -25.92
N ARG A 2 1.38 -5.87 -25.16
CA ARG A 2 1.53 -4.87 -24.09
C ARG A 2 2.28 -5.54 -22.93
N ALA A 3 3.29 -4.87 -22.38
CA ALA A 3 3.98 -5.35 -21.19
C ALA A 3 2.99 -5.46 -20.02
N ILE A 4 3.02 -6.56 -19.27
CA ILE A 4 2.19 -6.75 -18.08
C ILE A 4 2.70 -5.80 -17.01
N LYS A 5 1.86 -4.87 -16.58
CA LYS A 5 2.17 -3.90 -15.51
C LYS A 5 1.63 -4.38 -14.18
N SER A 6 2.23 -3.94 -13.09
CA SER A 6 1.78 -4.19 -11.73
C SER A 6 1.34 -2.89 -11.06
N TYR A 7 0.30 -2.96 -10.24
CA TYR A 7 -0.34 -1.80 -9.64
C TYR A 7 -0.36 -1.92 -8.12
N LEU A 8 -0.01 -0.83 -7.43
CA LEU A 8 -0.20 -0.69 -5.99
C LEU A 8 -1.22 0.41 -5.74
N ILE A 9 -2.33 0.04 -5.11
CA ILE A 9 -3.37 0.95 -4.64
C ILE A 9 -3.05 1.31 -3.19
N ASP A 10 -2.67 2.57 -2.97
CA ASP A 10 -2.46 3.12 -1.63
C ASP A 10 -3.82 3.61 -1.10
N ASN A 11 -4.41 2.81 -0.21
CA ASN A 11 -5.70 3.10 0.42
C ASN A 11 -5.65 4.36 1.28
N PHE A 12 -4.50 4.66 1.89
CA PHE A 12 -4.35 5.79 2.80
C PHE A 12 -4.30 7.12 2.03
N LYS A 13 -3.52 7.17 0.95
CA LYS A 13 -3.36 8.37 0.12
C LYS A 13 -4.35 8.46 -1.03
N GLN A 14 -5.18 7.43 -1.22
CA GLN A 14 -6.07 7.29 -2.37
C GLN A 14 -5.31 7.45 -3.71
N LYS A 15 -4.14 6.83 -3.81
CA LYS A 15 -3.25 6.96 -4.96
C LYS A 15 -2.93 5.61 -5.58
N ILE A 16 -2.82 5.56 -6.91
CA ILE A 16 -2.39 4.37 -7.64
C ILE A 16 -0.96 4.59 -8.13
N TYR A 17 -0.09 3.61 -7.86
CA TYR A 17 1.27 3.54 -8.36
C TYR A 17 1.36 2.42 -9.40
N GLU A 18 2.02 2.70 -10.51
CA GLU A 18 2.20 1.76 -11.62
C GLU A 18 3.68 1.36 -11.73
N PHE A 19 3.92 0.08 -11.98
CA PHE A 19 5.27 -0.51 -12.08
C PHE A 19 5.37 -1.47 -13.27
N ASP A 20 6.56 -1.53 -13.88
CA ASP A 20 6.84 -2.48 -14.97
C ASP A 20 6.95 -3.94 -14.50
N SER A 21 7.06 -4.18 -13.18
CA SER A 21 7.12 -5.53 -12.62
C SER A 21 6.72 -5.56 -11.15
N ILE A 22 6.26 -6.73 -10.71
CA ILE A 22 5.94 -7.02 -9.31
C ILE A 22 7.16 -6.79 -8.41
N ARG A 23 8.37 -7.06 -8.91
CA ARG A 23 9.61 -6.84 -8.15
C ARG A 23 9.79 -5.38 -7.77
N LYS A 24 9.66 -4.46 -8.74
CA LYS A 24 9.78 -3.01 -8.49
C LYS A 24 8.72 -2.52 -7.50
N LEU A 25 7.49 -3.02 -7.62
CA LEU A 25 6.40 -2.72 -6.69
C LEU A 25 6.76 -3.13 -5.26
N LYS A 26 7.25 -4.37 -5.06
CA LYS A 26 7.64 -4.88 -3.74
C LYS A 26 8.82 -4.11 -3.15
N GLU A 27 9.81 -3.76 -3.97
CA GLU A 27 10.95 -2.92 -3.55
C GLU A 27 10.47 -1.53 -3.11
N PHE A 28 9.54 -0.91 -3.84
CA PHE A 28 8.91 0.35 -3.44
C PHE A 28 8.17 0.23 -2.10
N ALA A 29 7.28 -0.76 -1.97
CA ALA A 29 6.53 -0.97 -0.73
C ALA A 29 7.45 -1.17 0.48
N LYS A 30 8.54 -1.96 0.32
CA LYS A 30 9.55 -2.17 1.36
C LYS A 30 10.28 -0.89 1.73
N LYS A 31 10.69 -0.08 0.73
CA LYS A 31 11.37 1.21 0.95
C LYS A 31 10.50 2.21 1.71
N HIS A 32 9.20 2.15 1.51
CA HIS A 32 8.22 3.05 2.13
C HIS A 32 7.54 2.45 3.37
N TYR A 33 8.01 1.31 3.89
CA TYR A 33 7.44 0.62 5.05
C TYR A 33 5.93 0.32 4.93
N MET A 34 5.47 0.12 3.69
CA MET A 34 4.07 -0.18 3.40
C MET A 34 3.82 -1.68 3.55
N LYS A 35 2.80 -2.04 4.33
CA LYS A 35 2.22 -3.39 4.30
C LYS A 35 1.30 -3.48 3.10
N ILE A 36 1.50 -4.49 2.25
CA ILE A 36 0.72 -4.68 1.03
C ILE A 36 0.12 -6.08 0.98
N LYS A 37 -1.07 -6.19 0.40
CA LYS A 37 -1.77 -7.44 0.17
C LYS A 37 -2.18 -7.56 -1.29
N LYS A 38 -2.15 -8.79 -1.81
CA LYS A 38 -2.48 -9.08 -3.20
C LYS A 38 -4.00 -9.04 -3.43
N SER A 39 -4.43 -8.53 -4.59
CA SER A 39 -5.82 -8.58 -5.04
C SER A 39 -6.29 -10.02 -5.23
N PRO A 40 -7.50 -10.38 -4.77
CA PRO A 40 -8.11 -11.66 -5.10
C PRO A 40 -8.64 -11.70 -6.55
N LEU A 41 -8.74 -10.54 -7.21
CA LEU A 41 -9.31 -10.40 -8.56
C LEU A 41 -8.25 -10.33 -9.67
N ASP A 42 -7.03 -9.90 -9.35
CA ASP A 42 -5.96 -9.72 -10.34
C ASP A 42 -4.58 -10.00 -9.71
N ASP A 43 -3.80 -10.84 -10.37
CA ASP A 43 -2.48 -11.25 -9.89
C ASP A 43 -1.43 -10.13 -9.88
N ASN A 44 -1.68 -9.05 -10.62
CA ASN A 44 -0.79 -7.91 -10.78
C ASN A 44 -1.20 -6.70 -9.96
N VAL A 45 -2.30 -6.78 -9.21
CA VAL A 45 -2.81 -5.67 -8.38
C VAL A 45 -2.58 -5.98 -6.91
N PHE A 46 -2.09 -4.97 -6.18
CA PHE A 46 -1.86 -5.00 -4.75
C PHE A 46 -2.50 -3.76 -4.12
N TYR A 47 -2.89 -3.86 -2.86
CA TYR A 47 -3.37 -2.74 -2.05
C TYR A 47 -2.56 -2.64 -0.77
N THR A 48 -2.36 -1.43 -0.27
CA THR A 48 -1.83 -1.24 1.08
C THR A 48 -2.86 -1.73 2.08
N GLU A 49 -2.43 -2.43 3.12
CA GLU A 49 -3.32 -2.70 4.25
C GLU A 49 -3.68 -1.37 4.93
N ASP A 50 -4.92 -1.24 5.40
CA ASP A 50 -5.32 -0.06 6.13
C ASP A 50 -4.49 0.04 7.41
N PHE A 51 -3.63 1.06 7.49
CA PHE A 51 -3.00 1.43 8.74
C PHE A 51 -4.07 2.06 9.62
N SER A 52 -4.69 1.26 10.48
CA SER A 52 -5.35 1.76 11.67
C SER A 52 -4.27 2.16 12.68
N GLU A 53 -3.49 3.20 12.39
CA GLU A 53 -2.92 3.96 13.51
C GLU A 53 -4.11 4.63 14.19
N ILE A 54 -4.67 3.97 15.20
CA ILE A 54 -5.49 4.66 16.19
C ILE A 54 -4.54 5.73 16.74
N PRO A 55 -4.80 7.04 16.52
CA PRO A 55 -3.98 8.06 17.16
C PRO A 55 -3.96 7.73 18.65
N PRO A 56 -2.80 7.76 19.33
CA PRO A 56 -2.77 7.51 20.76
C PRO A 56 -3.80 8.45 21.37
N VAL A 57 -4.83 7.87 22.00
CA VAL A 57 -5.77 8.64 22.80
C VAL A 57 -4.89 9.30 23.85
N PHE A 58 -4.69 10.63 23.71
CA PHE A 58 -4.05 11.43 24.73
C PHE A 58 -4.97 11.36 25.94
N ASP A 59 -4.71 10.40 26.82
CA ASP A 59 -5.43 10.25 28.06
C ASP A 59 -4.91 11.31 29.03
N GLY A 60 -5.68 12.39 29.15
CA GLY A 60 -5.59 13.35 30.24
C GLY A 60 -4.63 14.51 30.02
N ILE A 61 -5.18 15.63 29.54
CA ILE A 61 -4.87 16.93 30.17
C ILE A 61 -5.24 16.75 31.65
N LYS A 62 -4.25 16.64 32.52
CA LYS A 62 -4.47 16.91 33.95
C LYS A 62 -4.36 18.41 34.12
N ASP A 63 -5.50 19.03 34.41
CA ASP A 63 -5.60 20.36 35.04
C ASP A 63 -4.69 20.45 36.29
#